data_AF-A0A7S3TU74-F1
#
_entry.id   AF-A0A7S3TU74-F1
#
_cell.length_a   1.000
_cell.length_b   1.000
_cell.length_c   1.000
_cell.angle_alpha   90.00
_cell.angle_beta   90.00
_cell.angle_gamma   90.00
#
_symmetry.space_group_name_H-M   'P 1'
#
loop_
_entity.id
_entity.type
_entity.pdbx_description
1 polymer ?
#
loop_
_entity_poly.entity_id
_entity_poly.type
_entity_poly.pdbx_seq_one_letter_code
_entity_poly.pdbx_strand_id
1 'polypeptide(L)'
;LESLPSPAKIRSLRGLWEQAPPAGNPVTILTGLGALYGGFDLEQGTEGFMTGFAFPEILIAMNDAAQAGDLELAHRLYSRFLPLMVFEQQPGVGVRKEIYRL
;
A
#
# COMPACT_ATOMS: atom_id res chain seq x y z
N LEU A 1 -5.72 -9.56 -19.43
CA LEU A 1 -6.05 -10.67 -18.51
C LEU A 1 -6.44 -10.08 -17.16
N GLU A 2 -7.69 -10.27 -16.80
CA GLU A 2 -8.21 -9.98 -15.45
C GLU A 2 -7.51 -10.91 -14.45
N SER A 3 -7.06 -10.36 -13.33
CA SER A 3 -6.30 -11.08 -12.29
C SER A 3 -6.48 -10.40 -10.95
N LEU A 4 -6.17 -11.08 -9.85
CA LEU A 4 -6.24 -10.49 -8.51
C LEU A 4 -5.30 -9.26 -8.38
N PRO A 5 -5.74 -8.18 -7.70
CA PRO A 5 -4.88 -7.06 -7.37
C PRO A 5 -3.82 -7.53 -6.37
N SER A 6 -2.59 -7.73 -6.85
CA SER A 6 -1.52 -8.40 -6.11
C SER A 6 -0.14 -7.82 -6.46
N PRO A 7 0.88 -8.00 -5.61
CA PRO A 7 2.25 -7.60 -5.91
C PRO A 7 2.76 -8.12 -7.27
N ALA A 8 2.50 -9.39 -7.59
CA ALA A 8 2.87 -9.99 -8.87
C ALA A 8 2.24 -9.26 -10.07
N LYS A 9 1.00 -8.78 -9.91
CA LYS A 9 0.32 -7.97 -10.94
C LYS A 9 0.98 -6.60 -11.11
N ILE A 10 1.33 -5.94 -10.01
CA ILE A 10 2.03 -4.63 -10.03
C ILE A 10 3.36 -4.77 -10.77
N ARG A 11 4.17 -5.75 -10.40
CA ARG A 11 5.45 -6.06 -11.09
C ARG A 11 5.26 -6.29 -12.59
N SER A 12 4.26 -7.09 -12.95
CA SER A 12 3.97 -7.39 -14.36
C SER A 12 3.57 -6.14 -15.14
N LEU A 13 2.75 -5.25 -14.54
CA LEU A 13 2.34 -4.00 -15.17
C LEU A 13 3.53 -3.05 -15.37
N ARG A 14 4.40 -2.89 -14.36
CA ARG A 14 5.59 -2.05 -14.50
C ARG A 14 6.54 -2.57 -15.57
N GLY A 15 6.80 -3.88 -15.62
CA GLY A 15 7.64 -4.47 -16.66
C GLY A 15 7.08 -4.28 -18.07
N LEU A 16 5.76 -4.24 -18.24
CA LEU A 16 5.12 -3.90 -19.52
C LEU A 16 5.29 -2.41 -19.87
N TRP A 17 5.16 -1.53 -18.88
CA TRP A 17 5.33 -0.08 -19.08
C TRP A 17 6.79 0.33 -19.33
N GLU A 18 7.77 -0.39 -18.79
CA GLU A 18 9.18 -0.17 -19.11
C GLU A 18 9.47 -0.48 -20.60
N GLN A 19 8.83 -1.52 -21.16
CA GLN A 19 8.99 -1.90 -22.56
C GLN A 19 8.20 -0.99 -23.51
N ALA A 20 7.01 -0.58 -23.09
CA ALA A 20 6.12 0.29 -23.85
C ALA A 20 5.42 1.26 -22.90
N PRO A 21 6.02 2.44 -22.64
CA PRO A 21 5.46 3.41 -21.73
C PRO A 21 4.03 3.81 -22.16
N PRO A 22 3.09 3.96 -21.21
CA PRO A 22 1.77 4.45 -21.52
C PRO A 22 1.86 5.84 -22.19
N ALA A 23 1.05 6.05 -23.23
CA ALA A 23 1.05 7.31 -23.97
C ALA A 23 0.60 8.46 -23.04
N GLY A 24 1.48 9.45 -22.83
CA GLY A 24 1.20 10.63 -22.01
C GLY A 24 2.05 10.68 -20.73
N ASN A 25 1.39 10.99 -19.61
CA ASN A 25 2.05 11.20 -18.31
C ASN A 25 2.42 9.87 -17.63
N PRO A 26 3.42 9.88 -16.72
CA PRO A 26 3.70 8.75 -15.85
C PRO A 26 2.44 8.29 -15.10
N VAL A 27 2.18 6.98 -15.10
CA VAL A 27 1.03 6.39 -14.40
C VAL A 27 1.44 5.99 -13.00
N THR A 28 0.69 6.48 -12.02
CA THR A 28 0.87 6.18 -10.59
C THR A 28 0.06 4.94 -10.21
N ILE A 29 0.64 4.05 -9.38
CA ILE A 29 -0.03 2.92 -8.76
C ILE A 29 -0.10 3.17 -7.24
N LEU A 30 -1.32 3.28 -6.74
CA LEU A 30 -1.58 3.44 -5.30
C LEU A 30 -2.18 2.16 -4.73
N THR A 31 -1.79 1.84 -3.50
CA THR A 31 -2.22 0.63 -2.79
C THR A 31 -3.50 0.89 -2.00
N GLY A 32 -4.37 -0.12 -1.95
CA GLY A 32 -5.70 -0.01 -1.35
C GLY A 32 -5.88 -0.88 -0.12
N LEU A 33 -7.13 -1.27 0.15
CA LEU A 33 -7.51 -2.31 1.12
C LEU A 33 -6.88 -2.14 2.52
N GLY A 34 -6.95 -0.94 3.09
CA GLY A 34 -6.43 -0.63 4.43
C GLY A 34 -4.93 -0.90 4.58
N ALA A 35 -4.17 -0.90 3.49
CA ALA A 35 -2.75 -1.26 3.45
C ALA A 35 -2.46 -2.70 3.89
N LEU A 36 -3.44 -3.62 3.79
CA LEU A 36 -3.29 -5.02 4.21
C LEU A 36 -2.12 -5.75 3.54
N TYR A 37 -1.75 -5.36 2.31
CA TYR A 37 -0.58 -5.88 1.59
C TYR A 37 0.49 -4.81 1.35
N GLY A 38 0.41 -3.69 2.07
CA GLY A 38 1.16 -2.47 1.80
C GLY A 38 2.67 -2.66 1.74
N GLY A 39 3.25 -3.47 2.62
CA GLY A 39 4.68 -3.79 2.57
C GLY A 39 5.06 -4.43 1.23
N PHE A 40 4.37 -5.50 0.84
CA PHE A 40 4.66 -6.23 -0.40
C PHE A 40 4.38 -5.41 -1.66
N ASP A 41 3.36 -4.56 -1.62
CA ASP A 41 3.05 -3.68 -2.74
C ASP A 41 4.13 -2.59 -2.90
N LEU A 42 4.63 -2.00 -1.81
CA LEU A 42 5.72 -1.03 -1.83
C LEU A 42 7.01 -1.63 -2.40
N GLU A 43 7.33 -2.90 -2.12
CA GLU A 43 8.45 -3.62 -2.75
C GLU A 43 8.34 -3.68 -4.29
N GLN A 44 7.14 -3.56 -4.85
CA GLN A 44 6.93 -3.51 -6.31
C GLN A 44 6.95 -2.07 -6.87
N GLY A 45 7.36 -1.12 -6.04
CA GLY A 45 7.57 0.28 -6.41
C GLY A 45 6.29 1.09 -6.53
N THR A 46 5.23 0.79 -5.78
CA THR A 46 4.05 1.66 -5.73
C THR A 46 4.37 3.03 -5.13
N GLU A 47 3.62 4.05 -5.50
CA GLU A 47 3.86 5.45 -5.10
C GLU A 47 3.05 5.87 -3.85
N GLY A 48 2.52 4.90 -3.11
CA GLY A 48 1.87 5.13 -1.83
C GLY A 48 0.51 4.46 -1.70
N PHE A 49 -0.39 5.11 -0.95
CA PHE A 49 -1.62 4.51 -0.44
C PHE A 49 -2.84 5.38 -0.79
N MET A 50 -3.91 4.74 -1.25
CA MET A 50 -5.24 5.31 -1.39
C MET A 50 -6.20 4.51 -0.52
N THR A 51 -6.15 4.73 0.79
CA THR A 51 -6.97 3.97 1.72
C THR A 51 -7.36 4.77 2.95
N GLY A 52 -8.32 4.21 3.69
CA GLY A 52 -8.93 4.83 4.84
C GLY A 52 -8.38 4.37 6.18
N PHE A 53 -7.20 3.77 6.26
CA PHE A 53 -6.60 3.34 7.53
C PHE A 53 -6.56 4.49 8.54
N ALA A 54 -6.80 4.20 9.82
CA ALA A 54 -7.00 5.20 10.87
C ALA A 54 -5.78 6.09 11.16
N PHE A 55 -4.58 5.67 10.78
CA PHE A 55 -3.32 6.35 11.12
C PHE A 55 -2.50 6.62 9.85
N PRO A 56 -2.82 7.68 9.09
CA PRO A 56 -2.14 7.99 7.84
C PRO A 56 -0.64 8.24 8.01
N GLU A 57 -0.19 8.71 9.18
CA GLU A 57 1.22 8.95 9.49
C GLU A 57 2.07 7.68 9.37
N ILE A 58 1.49 6.52 9.69
CA ILE A 58 2.16 5.22 9.52
C ILE A 58 2.33 4.90 8.04
N LEU A 59 1.31 5.15 7.23
CA LEU A 59 1.36 4.93 5.79
C LEU A 59 2.36 5.87 5.10
N ILE A 60 2.40 7.12 5.54
CA ILE A 60 3.39 8.10 5.09
C ILE A 60 4.80 7.61 5.43
N ALA A 61 5.06 7.22 6.69
CA ALA A 61 6.37 6.73 7.10
C ALA A 61 6.81 5.47 6.32
N MET A 62 5.88 4.55 6.05
CA MET A 62 6.13 3.38 5.22
C MET A 62 6.47 3.76 3.77
N ASN A 63 5.71 4.68 3.18
CA ASN A 63 5.96 5.15 1.82
C ASN A 63 7.30 5.89 1.73
N ASP A 64 7.58 6.81 2.66
CA ASP A 64 8.82 7.59 2.67
C ASP A 64 10.05 6.68 2.78
N ALA A 65 10.00 5.66 3.66
CA ALA A 65 11.04 4.65 3.75
C ALA A 65 11.24 3.90 2.42
N ALA A 66 10.15 3.46 1.78
CA ALA A 66 10.22 2.77 0.50
C ALA A 66 10.74 3.68 -0.64
N GLN A 67 10.29 4.94 -0.72
CA GLN A 67 10.78 5.91 -1.72
C GLN A 67 12.25 6.28 -1.50
N ALA A 68 12.74 6.21 -0.26
CA ALA A 68 14.16 6.37 0.07
C ALA A 68 15.00 5.10 -0.20
N GLY A 69 14.37 4.00 -0.64
CA GLY A 69 15.03 2.70 -0.88
C GLY A 69 15.25 1.86 0.38
N ASP A 70 14.77 2.29 1.55
CA ASP A 70 14.86 1.56 2.81
C ASP A 70 13.63 0.64 3.00
N LEU A 71 13.60 -0.43 2.19
CA LEU A 71 12.54 -1.43 2.27
C LEU A 71 12.55 -2.19 3.60
N GLU A 72 13.70 -2.29 4.28
CA GLU A 72 13.79 -2.94 5.58
C GLU A 72 13.01 -2.15 6.63
N LEU A 73 13.19 -0.82 6.67
CA LEU A 73 12.41 0.05 7.53
C LEU A 73 10.92 0.03 7.18
N ALA A 74 10.58 0.08 5.88
CA ALA A 74 9.19 -0.02 5.43
C ALA A 74 8.53 -1.32 5.94
N HIS A 75 9.21 -2.47 5.83
CA HIS A 75 8.71 -3.76 6.32
C HIS A 75 8.67 -3.87 7.85
N ARG A 76 9.58 -3.20 8.54
CA ARG A 76 9.58 -3.12 10.01
C ARG A 76 8.37 -2.34 10.52
N LEU A 77 8.08 -1.18 9.92
CA LEU A 77 6.88 -0.39 10.20
C LEU A 77 5.61 -1.18 9.86
N TYR A 78 5.55 -1.76 8.66
CA TYR A 78 4.44 -2.60 8.22
C TYR A 78 4.17 -3.73 9.22
N SER A 79 5.18 -4.53 9.56
CA SER A 79 5.04 -5.66 10.49
C SER A 79 4.63 -5.23 11.89
N ARG A 80 5.06 -4.05 12.34
CA ARG A 80 4.67 -3.47 13.64
C ARG A 80 3.18 -3.12 13.69
N PHE A 81 2.62 -2.60 12.60
CA PHE A 81 1.25 -2.07 12.55
C PHE A 81 0.25 -2.96 11.81
N LEU A 82 0.70 -4.05 11.18
CA LEU A 82 -0.15 -5.03 10.50
C LEU A 82 -1.30 -5.55 11.39
N PRO A 83 -1.10 -5.87 12.70
CA PRO A 83 -2.21 -6.30 13.54
C PRO A 83 -3.36 -5.27 13.60
N LEU A 84 -3.02 -3.98 13.61
CA LEU A 84 -4.01 -2.90 13.64
C LEU A 84 -4.69 -2.71 12.27
N MET A 85 -3.94 -2.81 11.18
CA MET A 85 -4.48 -2.79 9.82
C MET A 85 -5.50 -3.92 9.62
N VAL A 86 -5.18 -5.13 10.08
CA VAL A 86 -6.09 -6.28 10.06
C VAL A 86 -7.30 -6.05 10.96
N PHE A 87 -7.08 -5.55 12.18
CA PHE A 87 -8.17 -5.30 13.14
C PHE A 87 -9.17 -4.28 12.64
N GLU A 88 -8.74 -3.24 11.92
CA GLU A 88 -9.63 -2.21 11.36
C GLU A 88 -10.56 -2.76 10.25
N GLN A 89 -10.15 -3.84 9.58
CA GLN A 89 -10.88 -4.44 8.45
C GLN A 89 -12.05 -5.35 8.86
N GLN A 90 -12.48 -5.31 10.11
CA GLN A 90 -13.57 -6.15 10.60
C GLN A 90 -14.89 -5.89 9.85
N PRO A 91 -15.50 -6.92 9.23
CA PRO A 91 -16.75 -6.76 8.50
C PRO A 91 -17.88 -6.27 9.41
N GLY A 92 -18.64 -5.29 8.93
CA GLY A 92 -19.83 -4.78 9.62
C GLY A 92 -19.54 -3.84 10.80
N VAL A 93 -18.27 -3.58 11.14
CA VAL A 93 -17.89 -2.67 12.23
C VAL A 93 -17.05 -1.52 11.68
N GLY A 94 -17.46 -0.29 11.97
CA GLY A 94 -16.70 0.91 11.63
C GLY A 94 -15.56 1.19 12.61
N VAL A 95 -14.61 0.25 12.80
CA VAL A 95 -13.55 0.32 13.83
C VAL A 95 -12.81 1.66 13.81
N ARG A 96 -12.48 2.16 12.62
CA ARG A 96 -11.88 3.50 12.45
C ARG A 96 -12.63 4.63 13.15
N LYS A 97 -13.97 4.60 13.06
CA LYS A 97 -14.81 5.65 13.68
C LYS A 97 -14.72 5.57 15.20
N GLU A 98 -14.61 4.37 15.76
CA GLU A 98 -14.41 4.19 17.20
C GLU A 98 -13.03 4.64 17.65
N ILE A 99 -11.98 4.34 16.86
CA ILE A 99 -10.61 4.83 17.13
C ILE A 99 -10.59 6.36 17.22
N TYR A 100 -11.26 7.07 16.32
CA TYR A 100 -11.33 8.54 16.33
C TYR A 100 -12.18 9.15 17.45
N ARG A 101 -12.91 8.34 18.22
CA ARG A 101 -13.61 8.81 19.42
C ARG A 101 -12.76 8.77 20.68
N LEU A 102 -11.63 8.05 20.64
CA LEU A 102 -10.65 7.97 21.72
C LEU A 102 -9.72 9.19 21.69
#